data_AF-A0A358PFK6-F1
#
_entry.id   AF-A0A358PFK6-F1
#
_cell.length_a   1.000
_cell.length_b   1.000
_cell.length_c   1.000
_cell.angle_alpha   90.00
_cell.angle_beta   90.00
_cell.angle_gamma   90.00
#
_symmetry.space_group_name_H-M   'P 1'
#
loop_
_entity.id
_entity.type
_entity.pdbx_description
1 polymer ?
#
loop_
_entity_poly.entity_id
_entity_poly.type
_entity_poly.pdbx_seq_one_letter_code
_entity_poly.pdbx_strand_id
1 'polypeptide(L)'
;LVFTGGENHAEAELASESELEAFNYICGSEYNFLKRPVVVMFGETAVAASIQCYPHGSDSVADNGMEGHVCLFFEGSLSHVGSLPDVEHNANVFAAAGRG
;
A
#
# COMPACT_ATOMS: atom_id res chain seq x y z
N LEU A 1 0.19 6.72 -7.06
CA LEU A 1 -0.93 6.18 -6.24
C LEU A 1 -1.88 7.29 -5.83
N VAL A 2 -3.18 7.01 -5.92
CA VAL A 2 -4.30 7.87 -5.51
C VAL A 2 -5.05 7.16 -4.39
N PHE A 3 -5.40 7.88 -3.32
CA PHE A 3 -6.23 7.36 -2.24
C PHE A 3 -7.67 7.17 -2.73
N THR A 4 -8.25 5.97 -2.55
CA THR A 4 -9.59 5.64 -3.03
C THR A 4 -10.55 5.23 -1.92
N GLY A 5 -10.05 4.90 -0.73
CA GLY A 5 -10.91 4.50 0.39
C GLY A 5 -10.14 3.93 1.58
N GLY A 6 -10.89 3.28 2.48
CA GLY A 6 -10.33 2.56 3.62
C GLY A 6 -11.05 2.81 4.95
N GLU A 7 -11.13 1.77 5.78
CA GLU A 7 -11.77 1.81 7.11
C GLU A 7 -10.76 1.62 8.26
N ASN A 8 -9.67 0.88 8.04
CA ASN A 8 -8.65 0.57 9.06
C ASN A 8 -7.19 0.71 8.56
N HIS A 9 -7.05 0.88 7.26
CA HIS A 9 -5.82 1.11 6.51
C HIS A 9 -6.23 1.86 5.24
N ALA A 10 -5.28 2.46 4.52
CA ALA A 10 -5.60 3.16 3.29
C ALA A 10 -5.70 2.18 2.11
N GLU A 11 -6.70 2.38 1.28
CA GLU A 11 -6.84 1.73 -0.02
C GLU A 11 -6.42 2.75 -1.09
N ALA A 12 -5.56 2.31 -2.01
CA ALA A 12 -5.01 3.18 -3.03
C ALA A 12 -4.86 2.46 -4.36
N GLU A 13 -4.97 3.22 -5.44
CA GLU A 13 -4.91 2.74 -6.82
C GLU A 13 -3.84 3.50 -7.60
N LEU A 14 -3.42 3.01 -8.77
CA LEU A 14 -2.54 3.79 -9.65
C LEU A 14 -3.27 5.03 -10.15
N ALA A 15 -2.53 6.14 -10.35
CA ALA A 15 -3.10 7.35 -10.92
C ALA A 15 -3.34 7.21 -12.43
N SER A 16 -2.54 6.36 -13.09
CA SER A 16 -2.62 6.06 -14.52
C SER A 16 -1.80 4.80 -14.84
N GLU A 17 -2.07 4.18 -16.00
CA GLU A 17 -1.34 3.00 -16.48
C GLU A 17 0.17 3.24 -16.64
N SER A 18 0.59 4.48 -16.90
CA SER A 18 2.01 4.84 -17.00
C SER A 18 2.80 4.63 -15.70
N GLU A 19 2.12 4.53 -14.55
CA GLU A 19 2.77 4.25 -13.25
C GLU A 19 3.01 2.75 -13.01
N LEU A 20 2.40 1.88 -13.82
CA LEU A 20 2.36 0.43 -13.58
C LEU A 20 3.76 -0.20 -13.54
N GLU A 21 4.66 0.19 -14.44
CA GLU A 21 6.03 -0.35 -14.46
C GLU A 21 6.80 0.01 -13.18
N ALA A 22 6.73 1.28 -12.77
CA ALA A 22 7.37 1.76 -11.55
C ALA A 22 6.77 1.09 -10.30
N PHE A 23 5.45 0.88 -10.30
CA PHE A 23 4.77 0.16 -9.23
C PHE A 23 5.21 -1.32 -9.18
N ASN A 24 5.22 -2.02 -10.31
CA ASN A 24 5.68 -3.41 -10.34
C ASN A 24 7.15 -3.54 -9.90
N TYR A 25 8.01 -2.57 -10.25
CA TYR A 25 9.39 -2.55 -9.77
C TYR A 25 9.48 -2.52 -8.24
N ILE A 26 8.74 -1.63 -7.56
CA ILE A 26 8.72 -1.61 -6.08
C ILE A 26 8.12 -2.90 -5.51
N CYS A 27 7.26 -3.57 -6.29
CA CYS A 27 6.63 -4.81 -5.89
C CYS A 27 7.46 -6.07 -6.16
N GLY A 28 8.67 -5.97 -6.71
CA GLY A 28 9.50 -7.13 -7.03
C GLY A 28 9.31 -7.65 -8.46
N SER A 29 8.97 -6.75 -9.38
CA SER A 29 8.72 -6.95 -10.83
C SER A 29 7.32 -7.42 -11.21
N GLU A 30 6.50 -7.85 -10.26
CA GLU A 30 5.10 -8.25 -10.50
C GLU A 30 4.25 -8.05 -9.24
N TYR A 31 2.93 -8.01 -9.40
CA TYR A 31 1.99 -8.04 -8.28
C TYR A 31 2.16 -9.29 -7.43
N ASN A 32 2.18 -9.12 -6.11
CA ASN A 32 2.26 -10.23 -5.17
C ASN A 32 1.78 -9.82 -3.77
N PHE A 33 1.54 -10.83 -2.95
CA PHE A 33 1.08 -10.69 -1.57
C PHE A 33 2.21 -10.37 -0.57
N LEU A 34 3.44 -10.18 -1.03
CA LEU A 34 4.54 -9.87 -0.13
C LEU A 34 4.36 -8.45 0.41
N LYS A 35 4.45 -8.32 1.74
CA LYS A 35 4.41 -7.04 2.42
C LYS A 35 5.82 -6.47 2.47
N ARG A 36 5.95 -5.18 2.23
CA ARG A 36 7.26 -4.51 2.24
C ARG A 36 7.20 -3.14 2.92
N PRO A 37 8.32 -2.69 3.52
CA PRO A 37 8.43 -1.35 4.06
C PRO A 37 8.46 -0.34 2.92
N VAL A 38 7.70 0.75 3.06
CA VAL A 38 7.71 1.87 2.12
C VAL A 38 7.64 3.18 2.86
N VAL A 39 8.10 4.25 2.20
CA VAL A 39 7.88 5.62 2.66
C VAL A 39 6.91 6.28 1.69
N VAL A 40 5.80 6.78 2.23
CA VAL A 40 4.78 7.51 1.46
C VAL A 40 5.03 9.00 1.66
N MET A 41 5.07 9.74 0.55
CA MET A 41 5.25 11.19 0.57
C MET A 41 3.88 11.89 0.52
N PHE A 42 3.56 12.66 1.55
CA PHE A 42 2.45 13.60 1.59
C PHE A 42 3.00 15.02 1.45
N GLY A 43 3.10 15.50 0.21
CA GLY A 43 3.87 16.72 -0.09
C GLY A 43 5.34 16.53 0.31
N GLU A 44 5.83 17.39 1.19
CA GLU A 44 7.21 17.30 1.72
C GLU A 44 7.33 16.39 2.94
N THR A 45 6.21 15.85 3.45
CA THR A 45 6.21 15.00 4.65
C THR A 45 6.39 13.53 4.25
N ALA A 46 7.44 12.90 4.76
CA ALA A 46 7.66 11.47 4.65
C ALA A 46 6.95 10.73 5.78
N VAL A 47 6.14 9.72 5.45
CA VAL A 47 5.42 8.88 6.41
C VAL A 47 5.78 7.42 6.18
N ALA A 48 6.21 6.72 7.23
CA ALA A 48 6.51 5.30 7.18
C ALA A 48 5.22 4.47 7.04
N ALA A 49 5.25 3.50 6.13
CA ALA A 49 4.12 2.62 5.86
C ALA A 49 4.58 1.22 5.47
N SER A 50 3.63 0.31 5.33
CA SER A 50 3.80 -0.99 4.72
C SER A 50 2.77 -1.18 3.61
N ILE A 51 3.20 -1.73 2.47
CA ILE A 51 2.33 -2.01 1.33
C ILE A 51 2.24 -3.50 1.08
N GLN A 52 1.04 -3.98 0.74
CA GLN A 52 0.84 -5.27 0.08
C GLN A 52 0.45 -5.02 -1.38
N CYS A 53 1.27 -5.50 -2.31
CA CYS A 53 1.18 -5.12 -3.72
C CYS A 53 0.21 -5.95 -4.57
N TYR A 54 -0.67 -6.73 -3.98
CA TYR A 54 -1.65 -7.49 -4.74
C TYR A 54 -2.96 -6.69 -4.83
N PRO A 55 -3.36 -6.22 -6.03
CA PRO A 55 -4.62 -5.52 -6.21
C PRO A 55 -5.81 -6.42 -5.86
N HIS A 56 -6.81 -5.86 -5.18
CA HIS A 56 -8.04 -6.56 -4.85
C HIS A 56 -9.19 -5.57 -4.61
N GLY A 57 -10.40 -6.10 -4.41
CA GLY A 57 -11.57 -5.27 -4.14
C GLY A 57 -12.09 -4.55 -5.38
N SER A 58 -12.69 -3.38 -5.18
CA SER A 58 -13.24 -2.54 -6.26
C SER A 58 -12.17 -1.64 -6.87
N ASP A 59 -12.38 -1.32 -8.14
CA ASP A 59 -11.63 -0.36 -8.94
C ASP A 59 -12.44 0.95 -9.03
N SER A 60 -11.79 2.07 -8.70
CA SER A 60 -12.40 3.40 -8.60
C SER A 60 -11.77 4.39 -9.59
N VAL A 61 -10.54 4.16 -10.02
CA VAL A 61 -9.77 5.01 -10.93
C VAL A 61 -9.69 4.32 -12.29
N ALA A 62 -10.55 4.75 -13.21
CA ALA A 62 -10.61 4.18 -14.55
C ALA A 62 -9.27 4.26 -15.31
N ASP A 63 -9.00 3.22 -16.11
CA ASP A 63 -7.89 3.15 -17.07
C ASP A 63 -6.48 3.32 -16.46
N ASN A 64 -6.28 2.83 -15.22
CA ASN A 64 -5.00 2.93 -14.51
C ASN A 64 -4.10 1.68 -14.59
N GLY A 65 -4.56 0.60 -15.24
CA GLY A 65 -3.84 -0.67 -15.36
C GLY A 65 -3.76 -1.51 -14.07
N MET A 66 -4.54 -1.17 -13.03
CA MET A 66 -4.65 -1.91 -11.77
C MET A 66 -6.08 -2.44 -11.61
N GLU A 67 -6.24 -3.76 -11.50
CA GLU A 67 -7.54 -4.37 -11.26
C GLU A 67 -7.87 -4.36 -9.75
N GLY A 68 -8.44 -3.26 -9.27
CA GLY A 68 -8.78 -3.03 -7.87
C GLY A 68 -7.81 -2.06 -7.18
N HIS A 69 -7.60 -2.22 -5.87
CA HIS A 69 -6.72 -1.39 -5.06
C HIS A 69 -5.68 -2.19 -4.28
N VAL A 70 -4.65 -1.50 -3.82
CA VAL A 70 -3.66 -2.02 -2.87
C VAL A 70 -3.83 -1.39 -1.49
N CYS A 71 -3.46 -2.13 -0.46
CA CYS A 71 -3.57 -1.68 0.92
C CYS A 71 -2.24 -1.09 1.42
N LEU A 72 -2.33 0.08 2.03
CA LEU A 72 -1.26 0.77 2.73
C LEU A 72 -1.57 0.82 4.23
N PHE A 73 -0.71 0.18 5.01
CA PHE A 73 -0.78 0.15 6.47
C PHE A 73 0.19 1.16 7.07
N PHE A 74 -0.29 1.96 8.01
CA PHE A 74 0.49 2.90 8.81
C PHE A 74 0.58 2.42 10.26
N GLU A 75 1.34 3.12 11.10
CA GLU A 75 1.41 2.80 12.53
C GLU A 75 0.01 2.82 13.16
N GLY A 76 -0.39 1.71 13.78
CA GLY A 76 -1.72 1.53 14.39
C GLY A 76 -2.83 1.08 13.42
N SER A 77 -2.55 0.88 12.13
CA SER A 77 -3.51 0.30 11.19
C SER A 77 -3.90 -1.13 11.57
N LEU A 78 -5.13 -1.52 11.19
CA LEU A 78 -5.70 -2.84 11.47
C LEU A 78 -6.12 -3.53 10.16
N SER A 79 -6.07 -4.86 10.16
CA SER A 79 -6.60 -5.66 9.07
C SER A 79 -8.13 -5.57 9.04
N HIS A 80 -8.72 -5.59 7.84
CA HIS A 80 -10.17 -5.79 7.70
C HIS A 80 -10.61 -7.16 8.27
N VAL A 81 -9.68 -8.11 8.37
CA VAL A 81 -9.94 -9.42 8.99
C VAL A 81 -9.95 -9.25 10.51
N GLY A 82 -11.14 -9.07 11.07
CA GLY A 82 -11.36 -9.04 12.51
C GLY A 82 -10.80 -7.80 13.23
N SER A 83 -10.41 -6.75 12.50
CA SER A 83 -9.80 -5.55 13.09
C SER A 83 -8.55 -5.86 13.92
N LEU A 84 -7.75 -6.82 13.45
CA LEU A 84 -6.56 -7.29 14.16
C LEU A 84 -5.30 -6.57 13.68
N PRO A 85 -4.33 -6.32 14.57
CA PRO A 85 -2.99 -5.90 14.17
C PRO A 85 -2.31 -6.96 13.29
N ASP A 86 -1.59 -6.52 12.28
CA ASP A 86 -0.76 -7.39 11.45
C ASP A 86 0.71 -7.20 11.82
N VAL A 87 1.34 -8.27 12.34
CA VAL A 87 2.71 -8.21 12.86
C VAL A 87 3.73 -7.86 11.78
N GLU A 88 3.51 -8.34 10.54
CA GLU A 88 4.43 -8.10 9.43
C GLU A 88 4.29 -6.68 8.89
N HIS A 89 3.05 -6.17 8.77
CA HIS A 89 2.84 -4.75 8.45
C HIS A 89 3.46 -3.85 9.52
N ASN A 90 3.27 -4.15 10.81
CA ASN A 90 3.86 -3.37 11.90
C ASN A 90 5.40 -3.38 11.85
N ALA A 91 6.01 -4.55 11.62
CA ALA A 91 7.46 -4.65 11.47
C ALA A 91 7.98 -3.82 10.28
N ASN A 92 7.27 -3.86 9.15
CA ASN A 92 7.60 -3.08 7.96
C ASN A 92 7.45 -1.57 8.19
N VAL A 93 6.40 -1.13 8.90
CA VAL A 93 6.24 0.28 9.29
C VAL A 93 7.42 0.73 10.17
N PHE A 94 7.83 -0.08 11.15
CA PHE A 94 8.99 0.25 11.99
C PHE A 94 10.31 0.24 11.22
N ALA A 95 10.50 -0.70 10.29
CA ALA A 95 11.68 -0.71 9.43
C ALA A 95 11.74 0.56 8.55
N ALA A 96 10.62 0.95 7.94
CA ALA A 96 10.52 2.19 7.15
C ALA A 96 10.74 3.45 8.00
N ALA A 97 10.39 3.41 9.29
CA ALA A 97 10.64 4.50 10.25
C ALA A 97 12.07 4.52 10.82
N GLY A 98 12.94 3.58 10.43
CA GLY A 98 14.29 3.46 11.00
C GLY A 98 14.32 2.97 12.45
N ARG A 99 13.29 2.22 12.87
CA ARG A 99 13.10 1.66 14.22
C ARG A 99 13.36 0.14 14.30
N GLY A 100 14.04 -0.42 13.30
CA GLY A 100 14.34 -1.86 13.16
C GLY A 100 15.73 -2.26 13.58
#